data_AF-A0A957GHK3-F1
#
_entry.id   AF-A0A957GHK3-F1
#
_cell.length_a   1.000
_cell.length_b   1.000
_cell.length_c   1.000
_cell.angle_alpha   90.00
_cell.angle_beta   90.00
_cell.angle_gamma   90.00
#
_symmetry.space_group_name_H-M   'P 1'
#
loop_
_entity.id
_entity.type
_entity.pdbx_description
1 polymer ?
#
loop_
_entity_poly.entity_id
_entity_poly.type
_entity_poly.pdbx_seq_one_letter_code
_entity_poly.pdbx_strand_id
1 'polypeptide(L)'
;MQSFHEANQIVGRHRAKINALQTPSEATIEYAKSLVMHVLGPGEVAEREWAAAGLRMPNLETIRQYRIGRVRAELRRQNLAGIVLYDPLNVRYATDSTNMQIWVMHNAARYAFIATEGPAIIFEFDNCNFLSGHTSVVDEVRPAMSWFYFVSGDRIEEHAGL
;
A
#
# COMPACT_ATOMS: atom_id res chain seq x y z
N MET A 1 6.66 37.26 -20.62
CA MET A 1 7.72 36.77 -19.71
C MET A 1 7.61 37.56 -18.41
N GLN A 2 6.80 37.08 -17.46
CA GLN A 2 6.64 37.53 -16.06
C GLN A 2 5.76 36.46 -15.38
N SER A 3 6.38 35.51 -14.69
CA SER A 3 6.49 35.43 -13.22
C SER A 3 5.27 34.74 -12.57
N PHE A 4 5.25 33.40 -12.60
CA PHE A 4 4.41 32.56 -11.75
C PHE A 4 5.03 32.48 -10.35
N HIS A 5 4.83 33.52 -9.55
CA HIS A 5 5.24 33.52 -8.14
C HIS A 5 4.22 34.26 -7.27
N GLU A 6 3.02 33.69 -7.16
CA GLU A 6 2.18 33.90 -5.98
C GLU A 6 1.63 32.54 -5.55
N ALA A 7 2.43 31.86 -4.73
CA ALA A 7 1.91 30.81 -3.87
C ALA A 7 0.83 31.43 -2.99
N ASN A 8 -0.41 30.97 -3.14
CA ASN A 8 -1.57 31.37 -2.33
C ASN A 8 -1.18 31.45 -0.85
N GLN A 9 -1.06 32.68 -0.32
CA GLN A 9 -0.94 32.91 1.12
C GLN A 9 -2.23 32.47 1.81
N ILE A 10 -2.13 31.52 2.73
CA ILE A 10 -3.25 30.80 3.33
C ILE A 10 -3.73 31.57 4.58
N VAL A 11 -4.91 32.19 4.51
CA VAL A 11 -5.52 32.93 5.64
C VAL A 11 -6.95 32.41 5.89
N GLY A 12 -7.14 31.53 6.88
CA GLY A 12 -8.48 31.04 7.25
C GLY A 12 -8.49 30.05 8.42
N ARG A 13 -9.36 30.29 9.41
CA ARG A 13 -9.37 29.64 10.74
C ARG A 13 -10.13 28.31 10.83
N HIS A 14 -10.87 27.93 9.77
CA HIS A 14 -11.63 26.68 9.71
C HIS A 14 -11.36 25.98 8.37
N ARG A 15 -10.37 25.09 8.33
CA ARG A 15 -10.22 24.10 7.26
C ARG A 15 -10.12 22.70 7.83
N ALA A 16 -10.61 21.72 7.09
CA ALA A 16 -10.33 20.31 7.37
C ALA A 16 -8.81 20.11 7.38
N LYS A 17 -8.29 19.69 8.54
CA LYS A 17 -6.86 19.44 8.73
C LYS A 17 -6.37 18.17 8.03
N ILE A 18 -7.30 17.38 7.47
CA ILE A 18 -7.08 16.11 6.79
C ILE A 18 -8.03 16.11 5.57
N ASN A 19 -7.49 16.07 4.35
CA ASN A 19 -8.25 15.94 3.09
C ASN A 19 -7.36 15.21 2.06
N ALA A 20 -7.92 14.24 1.33
CA ALA A 20 -7.29 13.49 0.24
C ALA A 20 -6.77 14.36 -0.93
N LEU A 21 -7.22 15.62 -1.05
CA LEU A 21 -6.80 16.59 -2.07
C LEU A 21 -5.62 17.48 -1.64
N GLN A 22 -5.06 17.30 -0.44
CA GLN A 22 -3.87 18.05 -0.01
C GLN A 22 -2.61 17.31 -0.45
N THR A 23 -1.83 17.92 -1.34
CA THR A 23 -0.48 17.43 -1.67
C THR A 23 0.44 17.69 -0.47
N PRO A 24 0.99 16.65 0.18
CA PRO A 24 1.92 16.85 1.29
C PRO A 24 3.20 17.55 0.79
N SER A 25 3.76 18.43 1.61
CA SER A 25 5.04 19.07 1.30
C SER A 25 6.17 18.04 1.27
N GLU A 26 7.26 18.34 0.58
CA GLU A 26 8.44 17.48 0.49
C GLU A 26 9.02 17.14 1.88
N ALA A 27 9.03 18.09 2.80
CA ALA A 27 9.42 17.87 4.20
C ALA A 27 8.48 16.91 4.94
N THR A 28 7.16 16.99 4.70
CA THR A 28 6.19 16.03 5.26
C THR A 28 6.38 14.65 4.65
N ILE A 29 6.70 14.55 3.35
CA ILE A 29 7.00 13.27 2.69
C ILE A 29 8.27 12.66 3.28
N GLU A 30 9.33 13.45 3.48
CA GLU A 30 10.60 12.95 4.05
C GLU A 30 10.47 12.56 5.52
N TYR A 31 9.71 13.35 6.29
CA TYR A 31 9.34 12.99 7.66
C TYR A 31 8.43 11.76 7.70
N ALA A 32 7.48 11.62 6.77
CA ALA A 32 6.64 10.43 6.67
C ALA A 32 7.49 9.20 6.34
N LYS A 33 8.49 9.30 5.44
CA LYS A 33 9.47 8.23 5.16
C LYS A 33 10.29 7.85 6.39
N SER A 34 10.70 8.81 7.21
CA SER A 34 11.42 8.51 8.47
C SER A 34 10.50 7.96 9.55
N LEU A 35 9.21 8.31 9.51
CA LEU A 35 8.11 7.69 10.26
C LEU A 35 7.62 6.38 9.64
N VAL A 36 8.13 5.95 8.48
CA VAL A 36 7.97 4.57 8.00
C VAL A 36 8.80 3.69 8.92
N MET A 37 8.30 3.56 10.15
CA MET A 37 8.63 2.57 11.17
C MET A 37 8.19 1.16 10.73
N HIS A 38 7.72 1.02 9.48
CA HIS A 38 7.10 -0.17 8.93
C HIS A 38 8.04 -1.09 8.14
N VAL A 39 9.35 -1.01 8.34
CA VAL A 39 10.09 -2.28 8.39
C VAL A 39 9.73 -2.93 9.72
N LEU A 40 8.48 -3.43 9.80
CA LEU A 40 8.03 -4.30 10.88
C LEU A 40 8.78 -5.62 10.70
N GLY A 41 9.97 -5.66 11.26
CA GLY A 41 10.81 -6.84 11.35
C GLY A 41 10.48 -7.65 12.60
N PRO A 42 11.22 -8.75 12.82
CA PRO A 42 11.10 -9.58 14.01
C PRO A 42 11.39 -8.81 15.32
N GLY A 43 12.18 -7.74 15.25
CA GLY A 43 12.65 -6.97 16.39
C GLY A 43 13.89 -7.59 17.04
N GLU A 44 14.58 -6.81 17.87
CA GLU A 44 15.90 -7.16 18.44
C GLU A 44 15.88 -8.47 19.23
N VAL A 45 14.81 -8.72 20.01
CA VAL A 45 14.68 -9.93 20.84
C VAL A 45 14.72 -11.19 19.96
N ALA A 46 13.88 -11.24 18.93
CA ALA A 46 13.82 -12.38 18.02
C ALA A 46 15.13 -12.54 17.24
N GLU A 47 15.70 -11.44 16.75
CA GLU A 47 16.98 -11.47 16.03
C GLU A 47 18.13 -12.01 16.88
N ARG A 48 18.20 -11.61 18.17
CA ARG A 48 19.19 -12.13 19.12
C ARG A 48 19.02 -13.62 19.37
N GLU A 49 17.80 -14.08 19.61
CA GLU A 49 17.51 -15.50 19.85
C GLU A 49 17.85 -16.36 18.63
N TRP A 50 17.54 -15.89 17.43
CA TRP A 50 17.88 -16.58 16.19
C TRP A 50 19.38 -16.64 15.96
N ALA A 51 20.11 -15.56 16.22
CA ALA A 51 21.56 -15.55 16.13
C ALA A 51 22.20 -16.55 17.12
N ALA A 52 21.71 -16.58 18.37
CA ALA A 52 22.16 -17.54 19.38
C ALA A 52 21.85 -19.00 18.98
N ALA A 53 20.75 -19.23 18.28
CA ALA A 53 20.38 -20.53 17.73
C ALA A 53 21.11 -20.89 16.41
N GLY A 54 21.98 -20.01 15.88
CA GLY A 54 22.68 -20.24 14.60
C GLY A 54 21.79 -20.16 13.36
N LEU A 55 20.63 -19.52 13.45
CA LEU A 55 19.69 -19.35 12.34
C LEU A 55 20.09 -18.15 11.47
N ARG A 56 20.03 -18.33 10.15
CA ARG A 56 20.30 -17.26 9.18
C ARG A 56 19.04 -16.45 8.89
N MET A 57 19.17 -15.12 8.85
CA MET A 57 18.10 -14.24 8.43
C MET A 57 17.69 -14.48 6.97
N PRO A 58 16.38 -14.48 6.67
CA PRO A 58 15.90 -14.60 5.30
C PRO A 58 16.23 -13.36 4.48
N ASN A 59 16.57 -13.55 3.20
CA ASN A 59 16.64 -12.44 2.26
C ASN A 59 15.22 -12.09 1.79
N LEU A 60 14.65 -11.02 2.35
CA LEU A 60 13.26 -10.63 2.07
C LEU A 60 13.04 -10.23 0.61
N GLU A 61 14.00 -9.58 -0.04
CA GLU A 61 13.91 -9.23 -1.46
C GLU A 61 13.79 -10.49 -2.33
N THR A 62 14.62 -11.50 -2.06
CA THR A 62 14.57 -12.79 -2.77
C THR A 62 13.21 -13.46 -2.58
N ILE A 63 12.67 -13.45 -1.35
CA ILE A 63 11.35 -14.02 -1.04
C ILE A 63 10.24 -13.28 -1.79
N ARG A 64 10.27 -11.94 -1.80
CA ARG A 64 9.28 -11.10 -2.50
C ARG A 64 9.26 -11.39 -3.99
N GLN A 65 10.43 -11.37 -4.63
CA GLN A 65 10.58 -11.67 -6.06
C GLN A 65 10.12 -13.09 -6.39
N TYR A 66 10.47 -14.07 -5.55
CA TYR A 66 10.00 -15.45 -5.72
C TYR A 66 8.47 -15.55 -5.67
N ARG A 67 7.82 -14.93 -4.68
CA ARG A 67 6.36 -15.01 -4.51
C ARG A 67 5.61 -14.39 -5.69
N ILE A 68 5.96 -13.16 -6.08
CA ILE A 68 5.29 -12.51 -7.21
C ILE A 68 5.59 -13.23 -8.54
N GLY A 69 6.81 -13.73 -8.72
CA GLY A 69 7.19 -14.55 -9.88
C GLY A 69 6.34 -15.81 -9.99
N ARG A 70 6.08 -16.48 -8.87
CA ARG A 70 5.20 -17.66 -8.81
C ARG A 70 3.74 -17.31 -9.13
N VAL A 71 3.22 -16.19 -8.63
CA VAL A 71 1.87 -15.71 -9.00
C VAL A 71 1.78 -15.52 -10.50
N ARG A 72 2.73 -14.80 -11.11
CA ARG A 72 2.76 -14.58 -12.58
C ARG A 72 2.90 -15.90 -13.35
N ALA A 73 3.69 -16.85 -12.88
CA ALA A 73 3.81 -18.16 -13.50
C ALA A 73 2.47 -18.91 -13.53
N GLU A 74 1.70 -18.89 -12.44
CA GLU A 74 0.36 -19.50 -12.40
C GLU A 74 -0.63 -18.78 -13.31
N LEU A 75 -0.56 -17.45 -13.42
CA LEU A 75 -1.40 -16.68 -14.36
C LEU A 75 -1.09 -17.05 -15.81
N ARG A 76 0.19 -17.14 -16.18
CA ARG A 76 0.60 -17.62 -17.52
C ARG A 76 0.09 -19.03 -17.80
N ARG A 77 0.27 -19.94 -16.85
CA ARG A 77 -0.18 -21.34 -16.97
C ARG A 77 -1.69 -21.44 -17.23
N GLN A 78 -2.46 -20.52 -16.66
CA GLN A 78 -3.92 -20.46 -16.82
C GLN A 78 -4.37 -19.55 -17.97
N ASN A 79 -3.45 -18.96 -18.74
CA ASN A 79 -3.75 -18.00 -19.80
C ASN A 79 -4.61 -16.82 -19.33
N LEU A 80 -4.30 -16.28 -18.14
CA LEU A 80 -4.96 -15.11 -17.56
C LEU A 80 -4.11 -13.86 -17.78
N ALA A 81 -4.76 -12.71 -17.99
CA ALA A 81 -4.07 -11.42 -18.14
C ALA A 81 -3.63 -10.80 -16.81
N GLY A 82 -4.27 -11.19 -15.70
CA GLY A 82 -3.97 -10.70 -14.37
C GLY A 82 -4.95 -11.23 -13.32
N ILE A 83 -4.79 -10.76 -12.09
CA ILE A 83 -5.66 -11.10 -10.95
C ILE A 83 -5.87 -9.89 -10.05
N VAL A 84 -7.07 -9.77 -9.49
CA VAL A 84 -7.38 -8.80 -8.43
C VAL A 84 -7.50 -9.55 -7.10
N LEU A 85 -6.79 -9.07 -6.08
CA LEU A 85 -6.67 -9.69 -4.76
C LEU A 85 -7.24 -8.75 -3.70
N TYR A 86 -8.35 -9.15 -3.08
CA TYR A 86 -8.97 -8.44 -1.96
C TYR A 86 -8.59 -9.02 -0.60
N ASP A 87 -8.39 -10.34 -0.53
CA ASP A 87 -7.96 -10.98 0.72
C ASP A 87 -6.59 -10.43 1.15
N PRO A 88 -6.46 -9.86 2.36
CA PRO A 88 -5.20 -9.26 2.79
C PRO A 88 -4.04 -10.25 2.88
N LEU A 89 -4.31 -11.56 3.08
CA LEU A 89 -3.27 -12.60 3.03
C LEU A 89 -2.75 -12.80 1.61
N ASN A 90 -3.63 -12.74 0.61
CA ASN A 90 -3.21 -12.82 -0.80
C ASN A 90 -2.45 -11.56 -1.23
N VAL A 91 -2.92 -10.39 -0.82
CA VAL A 91 -2.19 -9.12 -1.03
C VAL A 91 -0.81 -9.20 -0.37
N ARG A 92 -0.73 -9.69 0.88
CA ARG A 92 0.52 -9.87 1.60
C ARG A 92 1.45 -10.87 0.91
N TYR A 93 0.91 -11.97 0.40
CA TYR A 93 1.71 -12.96 -0.31
C TYR A 93 2.32 -12.36 -1.59
N ALA A 94 1.53 -11.67 -2.39
CA ALA A 94 1.99 -11.11 -3.67
C ALA A 94 2.94 -9.92 -3.50
N THR A 95 2.79 -9.12 -2.44
CA THR A 95 3.45 -7.80 -2.34
C THR A 95 4.36 -7.64 -1.12
N ASP A 96 4.18 -8.47 -0.08
CA ASP A 96 4.77 -8.31 1.25
C ASP A 96 4.47 -6.95 1.92
N SER A 97 3.43 -6.25 1.46
CA SER A 97 2.98 -4.99 2.03
C SER A 97 1.81 -5.20 3.00
N THR A 98 1.86 -4.54 4.16
CA THR A 98 0.83 -4.59 5.19
C THR A 98 0.23 -3.22 5.46
N ASN A 99 -1.09 -3.17 5.55
CA ASN A 99 -1.84 -2.04 6.07
C ASN A 99 -3.04 -2.58 6.84
N MET A 100 -3.20 -2.16 8.10
CA MET A 100 -4.33 -2.48 9.01
C MET A 100 -4.89 -3.91 8.85
N GLN A 101 -4.02 -4.94 8.86
CA GLN A 101 -4.34 -6.29 8.35
C GLN A 101 -5.65 -6.85 8.89
N ILE A 102 -5.91 -6.70 10.20
CA ILE A 102 -7.15 -7.19 10.81
C ILE A 102 -8.38 -6.44 10.31
N TRP A 103 -8.28 -5.12 10.20
CA TRP A 103 -9.39 -4.27 9.77
C TRP A 103 -9.74 -4.47 8.29
N VAL A 104 -8.73 -4.65 7.42
CA VAL A 104 -8.95 -4.93 5.99
C VAL A 104 -9.45 -6.35 5.71
N MET A 105 -9.43 -7.27 6.69
CA MET A 105 -10.08 -8.59 6.53
C MET A 105 -11.60 -8.47 6.38
N HIS A 106 -12.20 -7.41 6.93
CA HIS A 106 -13.66 -7.24 6.95
C HIS A 106 -14.10 -5.86 6.45
N ASN A 107 -13.19 -5.05 5.91
CA ASN A 107 -13.49 -3.80 5.22
C ASN A 107 -12.81 -3.80 3.85
N ALA A 108 -13.59 -3.65 2.78
CA ALA A 108 -13.11 -3.59 1.40
C ALA A 108 -12.43 -2.24 1.11
N ALA A 109 -11.28 -2.03 1.76
CA ALA A 109 -10.56 -0.77 1.80
C ALA A 109 -9.17 -0.84 1.15
N ARG A 110 -8.77 -2.04 0.72
CA ARG A 110 -7.46 -2.31 0.12
C ARG A 110 -7.54 -3.51 -0.81
N TYR A 111 -6.89 -3.44 -1.95
CA TYR A 111 -6.75 -4.56 -2.88
C TYR A 111 -5.51 -4.39 -3.75
N ALA A 112 -5.11 -5.45 -4.46
CA ALA A 112 -4.00 -5.40 -5.40
C ALA A 112 -4.41 -5.97 -6.76
N PHE A 113 -3.92 -5.38 -7.83
CA PHE A 113 -3.97 -5.95 -9.18
C PHE A 113 -2.58 -6.42 -9.58
N ILE A 114 -2.45 -7.69 -9.96
CA ILE A 114 -1.21 -8.26 -10.47
C ILE A 114 -1.44 -8.67 -11.91
N ALA A 115 -0.91 -7.90 -12.86
CA ALA A 115 -0.88 -8.33 -14.26
C ALA A 115 0.20 -9.39 -14.48
N THR A 116 -0.07 -10.27 -15.44
CA THR A 116 0.77 -11.44 -15.76
C THR A 116 2.17 -11.05 -16.20
N GLU A 117 2.30 -9.99 -17.00
CA GLU A 117 3.60 -9.44 -17.43
C GLU A 117 3.92 -8.09 -16.75
N GLY A 118 3.20 -7.78 -15.67
CA GLY A 118 3.21 -6.45 -15.04
C GLY A 118 2.23 -5.46 -15.69
N PRO A 119 1.85 -4.40 -14.95
CA PRO A 119 2.36 -4.01 -13.63
C PRO A 119 1.72 -4.76 -12.45
N ALA A 120 2.32 -4.62 -11.26
CA ALA A 120 1.73 -4.91 -9.97
C ALA A 120 1.32 -3.60 -9.27
N ILE A 121 0.03 -3.45 -9.00
CA ILE A 121 -0.57 -2.22 -8.49
C ILE A 121 -1.23 -2.50 -7.15
N ILE A 122 -0.95 -1.70 -6.14
CA ILE A 122 -1.72 -1.71 -4.88
C ILE A 122 -2.67 -0.53 -4.85
N PHE A 123 -3.90 -0.79 -4.45
CA PHE A 123 -4.91 0.19 -4.14
C PHE A 123 -4.98 0.34 -2.62
N GLU A 124 -4.46 1.44 -2.09
CA GLU A 124 -4.37 1.72 -0.65
C GLU A 124 -5.54 2.55 -0.15
N PHE A 125 -5.86 2.37 1.13
CA PHE A 125 -6.79 3.25 1.85
C PHE A 125 -6.28 4.70 1.88
N ASP A 126 -7.20 5.65 2.07
CA ASP A 126 -6.90 7.09 2.07
C ASP A 126 -5.72 7.44 2.98
N ASN A 127 -4.82 8.27 2.46
CA ASN A 127 -3.59 8.73 3.10
C ASN A 127 -2.64 7.60 3.54
N CYS A 128 -2.73 6.41 2.96
CA CYS A 128 -1.85 5.26 3.29
C CYS A 128 -0.88 4.88 2.15
N ASN A 129 -0.76 5.71 1.11
CA ASN A 129 0.04 5.42 -0.08
C ASN A 129 1.54 5.18 0.20
N PHE A 130 2.07 5.70 1.32
CA PHE A 130 3.46 5.52 1.71
C PHE A 130 3.77 4.12 2.28
N LEU A 131 2.76 3.35 2.72
CA LEU A 131 2.96 2.06 3.40
C LEU A 131 3.50 0.95 2.51
N SER A 132 3.42 1.12 1.19
CA SER A 132 3.96 0.16 0.23
C SER A 132 5.32 0.57 -0.34
N GLY A 133 5.93 1.64 0.17
CA GLY A 133 7.19 2.17 -0.35
C GLY A 133 8.43 1.33 -0.05
N HIS A 134 8.35 0.31 0.82
CA HIS A 134 9.48 -0.54 1.22
C HIS A 134 9.72 -1.73 0.30
N THR A 135 8.81 -2.02 -0.64
CA THR A 135 8.86 -3.22 -1.48
C THR A 135 9.10 -2.85 -2.94
N SER A 136 10.06 -3.51 -3.58
CA SER A 136 10.42 -3.28 -4.99
C SER A 136 9.54 -4.03 -5.99
N VAL A 137 8.57 -4.82 -5.50
CA VAL A 137 7.65 -5.60 -6.36
C VAL A 137 6.34 -4.88 -6.69
N VAL A 138 6.11 -3.70 -6.11
CA VAL A 138 4.93 -2.88 -6.37
C VAL A 138 5.35 -1.75 -7.29
N ASP A 139 4.80 -1.74 -8.50
CA ASP A 139 5.13 -0.75 -9.54
C ASP A 139 4.34 0.55 -9.33
N GLU A 140 3.10 0.45 -8.82
CA GLU A 140 2.22 1.59 -8.62
C GLU A 140 1.40 1.48 -7.33
N VAL A 141 1.16 2.62 -6.69
CA VAL A 141 0.22 2.75 -5.58
C VAL A 141 -0.88 3.74 -5.97
N ARG A 142 -2.13 3.32 -5.91
CA ARG A 142 -3.31 4.10 -6.28
C ARG A 142 -4.29 4.19 -5.10
N PRO A 143 -5.20 5.18 -5.07
CA PRO A 143 -6.26 5.22 -4.07
C PRO A 143 -7.25 4.05 -4.27
N ALA A 144 -7.65 3.39 -3.18
CA ALA A 144 -8.68 2.37 -3.21
C ALA A 144 -10.08 2.99 -3.29
N MET A 145 -10.90 2.47 -4.21
CA MET A 145 -12.33 2.72 -4.20
C MET A 145 -12.96 1.99 -3.00
N SER A 146 -13.31 2.76 -1.98
CA SER A 146 -13.88 2.26 -0.72
C SER A 146 -15.39 2.45 -0.73
N TRP A 147 -16.15 1.36 -0.86
CA TRP A 147 -17.62 1.37 -0.94
C TRP A 147 -18.30 0.66 0.24
N PHE A 148 -17.56 0.35 1.31
CA PHE A 148 -18.12 -0.31 2.50
C PHE A 148 -18.82 0.70 3.43
N TYR A 149 -19.72 0.19 4.29
CA TYR A 149 -20.66 0.98 5.09
C TYR A 149 -20.01 2.09 5.92
N PHE A 150 -18.86 1.84 6.54
CA PHE A 150 -18.21 2.84 7.40
C PHE A 150 -17.78 4.10 6.63
N VAL A 151 -17.37 3.96 5.36
CA VAL A 151 -16.96 5.09 4.51
C VAL A 151 -18.15 5.70 3.76
N SER A 152 -19.08 4.85 3.33
CA SER A 152 -20.12 5.25 2.38
C SER A 152 -21.49 5.47 2.99
N GLY A 153 -21.77 4.94 4.18
CA GLY A 153 -23.08 5.02 4.81
C GLY A 153 -24.18 4.45 3.91
N ASP A 154 -25.17 5.29 3.62
CA ASP A 154 -26.28 5.04 2.69
C ASP A 154 -25.94 5.32 1.21
N ARG A 155 -24.76 5.89 0.92
CA ARG A 155 -24.31 6.30 -0.43
C ARG A 155 -23.41 5.27 -1.11
N ILE A 156 -23.59 3.98 -0.79
CA ILE A 156 -22.77 2.88 -1.31
C ILE A 156 -22.83 2.81 -2.85
N GLU A 157 -24.02 2.95 -3.43
CA GLU A 157 -24.22 2.90 -4.90
C GLU A 157 -23.44 4.04 -5.59
N GLU A 158 -23.62 5.28 -5.12
CA GLU A 158 -22.90 6.47 -5.60
C GLU A 158 -21.38 6.27 -5.56
N HIS A 159 -20.84 5.82 -4.43
CA HIS A 159 -19.39 5.63 -4.27
C HIS A 159 -18.84 4.40 -5.02
N ALA A 160 -19.67 3.40 -5.29
CA ALA A 160 -19.32 2.23 -6.11
C ALA A 160 -19.42 2.52 -7.62
N GLY A 161 -20.06 3.63 -8.01
CA GLY A 161 -20.34 3.96 -9.41
C GLY A 161 -21.37 3.04 -10.06
N LEU A 162 -22.31 2.52 -9.24
CA LEU A 162 -23.45 1.69 -9.66
C LEU A 162 -24.73 2.52 -9.65
#